data_AF-A0A553KI34-F1
#
_entry.id   AF-A0A553KI34-F1
#
_cell.length_a   1.000
_cell.length_b   1.000
_cell.length_c   1.000
_cell.angle_alpha   90.00
_cell.angle_beta   90.00
_cell.angle_gamma   90.00
#
_symmetry.space_group_name_H-M   'P 1'
#
loop_
_entity.id
_entity.type
_entity.pdbx_description
1 polymer ?
#
loop_
_entity_poly.entity_id
_entity_poly.type
_entity_poly.pdbx_seq_one_letter_code
_entity_poly.pdbx_strand_id
1 'polypeptide(L)'
;MMDVLRAHGLGKGLNSADKQALIDLVNAADANQSAVKTDIINKLKAKDSTLPLNAASTWADILAAIPQIKIGKKWANGSISVISAATAITVSGLNFRPSFVLVYYHGTGGTPVHGFNVFNNHTYNDTNFADKLENRSVSWGNTQGIFMASAGTWVINNDGFTLTPNRTGYQSDYALWWAFE
;
A
#
# COMPACT_ATOMS: atom_id res chain seq x y z
N MET A 1 23.89 -67.25 -4.50
CA MET A 1 24.39 -66.05 -3.80
C MET A 1 24.76 -64.91 -4.75
N MET A 2 25.30 -65.17 -5.95
CA MET A 2 25.66 -64.15 -6.95
C MET A 2 24.47 -63.39 -7.59
N ASP A 3 23.28 -63.99 -7.67
CA ASP A 3 22.10 -63.34 -8.27
C ASP A 3 21.47 -62.25 -7.40
N VAL A 4 21.56 -62.38 -6.07
CA VAL A 4 21.06 -61.37 -5.12
C VAL A 4 21.93 -60.11 -5.18
N LEU A 5 23.26 -60.27 -5.30
CA LEU A 5 24.18 -59.13 -5.40
C LEU A 5 24.03 -58.35 -6.71
N ARG A 6 23.63 -59.02 -7.80
CA ARG A 6 23.40 -58.38 -9.11
C ARG A 6 22.03 -57.69 -9.21
N ALA A 7 21.06 -58.15 -8.43
CA ALA A 7 19.77 -57.48 -8.23
C ALA A 7 19.87 -56.24 -7.33
N HIS A 8 20.88 -56.18 -6.45
CA HIS A 8 21.14 -55.07 -5.53
C HIS A 8 22.21 -54.06 -6.02
N GLY A 9 22.51 -54.02 -7.32
CA GLY A 9 23.18 -52.88 -7.96
C GLY A 9 24.66 -52.65 -7.65
N LEU A 10 25.36 -53.58 -6.98
CA LEU A 10 26.80 -53.42 -6.73
C LEU A 10 27.59 -53.59 -8.03
N GLY A 11 28.05 -52.46 -8.58
CA GLY A 11 28.76 -52.33 -9.86
C GLY A 11 27.97 -51.68 -11.00
N LYS A 12 26.75 -51.18 -10.75
CA LYS A 12 25.86 -50.68 -11.82
C LYS A 12 25.45 -49.23 -11.59
N GLY A 13 25.92 -48.34 -12.47
CA GLY A 13 25.30 -47.03 -12.63
C GLY A 13 23.83 -47.15 -13.07
N LEU A 14 23.12 -46.02 -13.08
CA LEU A 14 21.73 -45.92 -13.55
C LEU A 14 21.55 -46.71 -14.85
N ASN A 15 20.59 -47.64 -14.86
CA ASN A 15 20.24 -48.36 -16.08
C ASN A 15 19.49 -47.41 -17.04
N SER A 16 19.27 -47.82 -18.29
CA SER A 16 18.61 -46.95 -19.28
C SER A 16 17.18 -46.55 -18.90
N ALA A 17 16.44 -47.41 -18.20
CA ALA A 17 15.10 -47.10 -17.70
C ALA A 17 15.14 -46.07 -16.57
N ASP A 18 16.10 -46.20 -15.63
CA ASP A 18 16.29 -45.23 -14.55
C ASP A 18 16.66 -43.84 -15.12
N LYS A 19 17.53 -43.81 -16.14
CA LYS A 19 17.91 -42.57 -16.83
C LYS A 19 16.71 -41.92 -17.52
N GLN A 20 15.87 -42.72 -18.18
CA GLN A 20 14.67 -42.21 -18.83
C GLN A 20 13.67 -41.66 -17.81
N ALA A 21 13.44 -42.37 -16.71
CA ALA A 21 12.55 -41.91 -15.65
C ALA A 21 13.00 -40.56 -15.04
N LEU A 22 14.31 -40.37 -14.87
CA LEU A 22 14.88 -39.10 -14.42
C LEU A 22 14.68 -37.98 -15.44
N ILE A 23 14.88 -38.26 -16.74
CA ILE A 23 14.62 -37.30 -17.82
C ILE A 23 13.14 -36.89 -17.83
N ASP A 24 12.23 -37.87 -17.74
CA ASP A 24 10.79 -37.63 -17.75
C ASP A 24 10.36 -36.79 -16.54
N LEU A 25 10.92 -37.07 -15.36
CA LEU A 25 10.66 -36.32 -14.14
C LEU A 25 11.15 -34.87 -14.25
N VAL A 26 12.34 -34.65 -14.82
CA VAL A 26 12.87 -33.30 -15.08
C VAL A 26 12.00 -32.55 -16.10
N ASN A 27 11.60 -33.20 -17.19
CA ASN A 27 10.73 -32.61 -18.20
C ASN A 27 9.36 -32.21 -17.63
N ALA A 28 8.77 -33.07 -16.80
CA ALA A 28 7.51 -32.79 -16.12
C ALA A 28 7.64 -31.63 -15.12
N ALA A 29 8.75 -31.57 -14.37
CA ALA A 29 9.04 -30.48 -13.45
C ALA A 29 9.20 -29.14 -14.19
N ASP A 30 9.92 -29.13 -15.31
CA ASP A 30 10.14 -27.93 -16.12
C ASP A 30 8.84 -27.42 -16.76
N ALA A 31 8.01 -28.33 -17.30
CA ALA A 31 6.68 -28.00 -17.81
C ALA A 31 5.77 -27.39 -16.73
N ASN A 32 5.76 -27.97 -15.53
CA ASN A 32 4.99 -27.44 -14.40
C ASN A 32 5.49 -26.06 -13.97
N GLN A 33 6.81 -25.86 -13.90
CA GLN A 33 7.40 -24.56 -13.57
C GLN A 33 6.99 -23.49 -14.58
N SER A 34 7.02 -23.81 -15.87
CA SER A 34 6.62 -22.92 -16.95
C SER A 34 5.14 -22.54 -16.87
N ALA A 35 4.27 -23.51 -16.55
CA ALA A 35 2.84 -23.27 -16.37
C ALA A 35 2.55 -22.36 -15.16
N VAL A 36 3.18 -22.63 -14.01
CA VAL A 36 3.02 -21.81 -12.80
C VAL A 36 3.55 -20.39 -13.03
N LYS A 37 4.71 -20.25 -13.67
CA LYS A 37 5.28 -18.92 -14.02
C LYS A 37 4.32 -18.13 -14.90
N THR A 38 3.76 -18.78 -15.92
CA THR A 38 2.79 -18.18 -16.84
C THR A 38 1.51 -17.74 -16.12
N ASP A 39 0.95 -18.58 -15.24
CA ASP A 39 -0.24 -18.23 -14.44
C ASP A 39 0.01 -17.01 -13.54
N ILE A 40 1.18 -16.95 -12.89
CA ILE A 40 1.57 -15.79 -12.06
C ILE A 40 1.67 -14.52 -12.91
N ILE A 41 2.36 -14.57 -14.05
CA ILE A 41 2.49 -13.42 -14.96
C ILE A 41 1.10 -12.95 -15.42
N ASN A 42 0.23 -13.88 -15.81
CA ASN A 42 -1.13 -13.54 -16.26
C ASN A 42 -1.95 -12.89 -15.14
N LYS A 43 -1.89 -13.43 -13.91
CA LYS A 43 -2.58 -12.84 -12.74
C LYS A 43 -2.04 -11.45 -12.40
N LEU A 44 -0.72 -11.26 -12.45
CA LEU A 44 -0.09 -9.96 -12.22
C LEU A 44 -0.50 -8.94 -13.28
N LYS A 45 -0.53 -9.31 -14.56
CA LYS A 45 -0.96 -8.43 -15.65
C LYS A 45 -2.46 -8.17 -15.68
N ALA A 46 -3.27 -9.14 -15.25
CA ALA A 46 -4.72 -8.96 -15.11
C ALA A 46 -5.06 -7.98 -13.98
N LYS A 47 -4.17 -7.88 -12.98
CA LYS A 47 -4.14 -6.69 -12.14
C LYS A 47 -3.60 -5.55 -12.98
N ASP A 48 -2.29 -5.44 -13.16
CA ASP A 48 -1.63 -4.26 -13.70
C ASP A 48 -1.08 -4.54 -15.09
N SER A 49 -1.83 -4.11 -16.11
CA SER A 49 -1.46 -4.33 -17.51
C SER A 49 -0.20 -3.56 -17.93
N THR A 50 0.27 -2.61 -17.11
CA THR A 50 1.47 -1.81 -17.40
C THR A 50 2.77 -2.45 -16.94
N LEU A 51 2.71 -3.56 -16.20
CA LEU A 51 3.92 -4.28 -15.77
C LEU A 51 4.73 -4.77 -16.98
N PRO A 52 6.06 -4.61 -16.98
CA PRO A 52 6.94 -5.05 -18.07
C PRO A 52 7.19 -6.57 -18.05
N LEU A 53 6.14 -7.38 -17.81
CA LEU A 53 6.18 -8.83 -17.75
C LEU A 53 5.67 -9.46 -19.05
N ASN A 54 6.34 -10.51 -19.50
CA ASN A 54 5.99 -11.31 -20.67
C ASN A 54 6.40 -12.78 -20.47
N ALA A 55 6.08 -13.66 -21.42
CA ALA A 55 6.35 -15.10 -21.29
C ALA A 55 7.85 -15.44 -21.07
N ALA A 56 8.77 -14.59 -21.56
CA ALA A 56 10.20 -14.76 -21.40
C ALA A 56 10.74 -14.23 -20.06
N SER A 57 9.94 -13.51 -19.27
CA SER A 57 10.34 -12.99 -17.96
C SER A 57 10.82 -14.11 -17.03
N THR A 58 11.90 -13.82 -16.30
CA THR A 58 12.49 -14.69 -15.28
C THR A 58 11.79 -14.51 -13.93
N TRP A 59 12.07 -15.38 -12.96
CA TRP A 59 11.60 -15.17 -11.58
C TRP A 59 12.12 -13.88 -10.96
N ALA A 60 13.35 -13.46 -11.31
CA ALA A 60 13.90 -12.20 -10.86
C ALA A 60 13.12 -11.01 -11.42
N ASP A 61 12.72 -11.06 -12.69
CA ASP A 61 11.88 -10.01 -13.30
C ASP A 61 10.51 -9.93 -12.63
N ILE A 62 9.90 -11.09 -12.32
CA ILE A 62 8.63 -11.15 -11.59
C ILE A 62 8.77 -10.49 -10.20
N LEU A 63 9.82 -10.82 -9.45
CA LEU A 63 10.07 -10.22 -8.13
C LEU A 63 10.30 -8.71 -8.22
N ALA A 64 11.03 -8.23 -9.23
CA ALA A 64 11.27 -6.81 -9.45
C ALA A 64 10.01 -6.05 -9.90
N ALA A 65 9.07 -6.72 -10.55
CA ALA A 65 7.80 -6.13 -11.00
C ALA A 65 6.75 -6.00 -9.88
N ILE A 66 6.76 -6.85 -8.86
CA ILE A 66 5.76 -6.82 -7.76
C ILE A 66 5.70 -5.44 -7.06
N PRO A 67 6.81 -4.81 -6.64
CA PRO A 67 6.79 -3.46 -6.05
C PRO A 67 6.30 -2.37 -7.00
N GLN A 68 6.28 -2.63 -8.31
CA GLN A 68 5.86 -1.67 -9.34
C GLN A 68 4.35 -1.69 -9.59
N ILE A 69 3.60 -2.64 -9.01
CA ILE A 69 2.14 -2.71 -9.17
C ILE A 69 1.51 -1.43 -8.64
N LYS A 70 0.92 -0.63 -9.54
CA LYS A 70 0.38 0.70 -9.23
C LYS A 70 -1.12 0.70 -8.91
N ILE A 71 -1.73 -0.45 -8.79
CA ILE A 71 -3.19 -0.59 -8.64
C ILE A 71 -3.54 -1.46 -7.44
N GLY A 72 -4.56 -0.98 -6.74
CA GLY A 72 -4.92 -1.35 -5.37
C GLY A 72 -5.18 -0.04 -4.61
N LYS A 73 -6.02 -0.07 -3.55
CA LYS A 73 -6.24 1.12 -2.71
C LYS A 73 -4.91 1.51 -2.06
N LYS A 74 -4.25 2.55 -2.58
CA LYS A 74 -3.04 3.08 -1.96
C LYS A 74 -3.42 4.02 -0.84
N TRP A 75 -2.77 3.82 0.29
CA TRP A 75 -2.88 4.74 1.41
C TRP A 75 -1.52 4.90 2.06
N ALA A 76 -1.30 6.05 2.66
CA ALA A 76 -0.11 6.36 3.42
C ALA A 76 -0.52 7.10 4.70
N ASN A 77 0.31 7.04 5.71
CA ASN A 77 0.12 7.79 6.94
C ASN A 77 1.46 8.26 7.49
N GLY A 78 1.43 9.22 8.39
CA GLY A 78 2.62 9.68 9.08
C GLY A 78 2.34 10.78 10.08
N SER A 79 3.41 11.35 10.61
CA SER A 79 3.37 12.52 11.48
C SER A 79 4.33 13.60 10.99
N ILE A 80 3.98 14.86 11.24
CA ILE A 80 4.81 16.03 10.95
C ILE A 80 4.84 16.88 12.21
N SER A 81 6.03 17.29 12.66
CA SER A 81 6.14 18.28 13.71
C SER A 81 5.62 19.62 13.20
N VAL A 82 4.66 20.18 13.92
CA VAL A 82 4.01 21.44 13.58
C VAL A 82 4.40 22.39 14.70
N ILE A 83 4.95 23.57 14.39
CA ILE A 83 5.39 24.52 15.44
C ILE A 83 4.23 25.45 15.83
N SER A 84 3.25 25.59 14.94
CA SER A 84 2.03 26.38 15.12
C SER A 84 0.95 25.84 14.19
N ALA A 85 -0.31 25.86 14.61
CA ALA A 85 -1.42 25.46 13.75
C ALA A 85 -1.62 26.37 12.53
N ALA A 86 -0.88 27.48 12.42
CA ALA A 86 -0.81 28.30 11.21
C ALA A 86 0.28 27.83 10.22
N THR A 87 1.15 26.90 10.62
CA THR A 87 2.19 26.35 9.75
C THR A 87 1.57 25.40 8.73
N ALA A 88 1.93 25.59 7.46
CA ALA A 88 1.52 24.68 6.40
C ALA A 88 2.09 23.27 6.63
N ILE A 89 1.24 22.27 6.47
CA ILE A 89 1.63 20.86 6.48
C ILE A 89 1.86 20.44 5.04
N THR A 90 3.07 20.02 4.71
CA THR A 90 3.42 19.52 3.38
C THR A 90 3.91 18.09 3.47
N VAL A 91 3.28 17.19 2.74
CA VAL A 91 3.69 15.80 2.53
C VAL A 91 4.01 15.62 1.04
N SER A 92 5.17 15.05 0.75
CA SER A 92 5.63 14.74 -0.61
C SER A 92 6.26 13.34 -0.68
N GLY A 93 6.52 12.84 -1.88
CA GLY A 93 7.12 11.52 -2.08
C GLY A 93 6.15 10.34 -1.94
N LEU A 94 4.83 10.60 -1.90
CA LEU A 94 3.83 9.55 -2.05
C LEU A 94 3.92 8.99 -3.48
N ASN A 95 3.80 7.67 -3.62
CA ASN A 95 3.75 7.01 -4.93
C ASN A 95 2.34 7.05 -5.57
N PHE A 96 1.49 7.96 -5.10
CA PHE A 96 0.14 8.20 -5.59
C PHE A 96 -0.29 9.64 -5.33
N ARG A 97 -1.26 10.09 -6.15
CA ARG A 97 -1.96 11.36 -5.94
C ARG A 97 -3.11 11.13 -4.98
N PRO A 98 -3.14 11.76 -3.79
CA PRO A 98 -4.25 11.57 -2.86
C PRO A 98 -5.58 12.10 -3.43
N SER A 99 -6.66 11.33 -3.32
CA SER A 99 -8.04 11.79 -3.55
C SER A 99 -8.77 12.10 -2.25
N PHE A 100 -8.30 11.54 -1.13
CA PHE A 100 -8.80 11.81 0.22
C PHE A 100 -7.64 11.97 1.20
N VAL A 101 -7.69 13.00 2.04
CA VAL A 101 -6.67 13.24 3.07
C VAL A 101 -7.35 13.59 4.39
N LEU A 102 -6.91 12.96 5.48
CA LEU A 102 -7.27 13.27 6.84
C LEU A 102 -6.04 13.81 7.56
N VAL A 103 -6.15 14.95 8.22
CA VAL A 103 -5.09 15.52 9.06
C VAL A 103 -5.65 15.77 10.46
N TYR A 104 -4.93 15.32 11.47
CA TYR A 104 -5.29 15.46 12.87
C TYR A 104 -4.18 16.20 13.64
N TYR A 105 -4.54 17.27 14.34
CA TYR A 105 -3.59 18.06 15.13
C TYR A 105 -3.57 17.59 16.58
N HIS A 106 -2.36 17.46 17.14
CA HIS A 106 -2.14 17.13 18.55
C HIS A 106 -1.50 18.34 19.27
N GLY A 107 -2.16 18.84 20.33
CA GLY A 107 -1.68 19.94 21.17
C GLY A 107 -0.86 19.50 22.39
N THR A 108 -0.04 20.39 22.93
CA THR A 108 0.62 20.28 24.24
C THR A 108 0.00 21.23 25.25
N GLY A 109 -0.20 20.74 26.48
CA GLY A 109 -0.36 21.58 27.67
C GLY A 109 -1.75 22.18 27.90
N GLY A 110 -2.45 21.67 28.92
CA GLY A 110 -3.54 22.35 29.65
C GLY A 110 -4.91 22.50 28.95
N THR A 111 -4.92 22.72 27.64
CA THR A 111 -6.15 22.76 26.84
C THR A 111 -6.04 21.78 25.69
N PRO A 112 -6.66 20.59 25.76
CA PRO A 112 -6.68 19.65 24.65
C PRO A 112 -7.47 20.25 23.49
N VAL A 113 -6.76 20.75 22.47
CA VAL A 113 -7.36 21.19 21.21
C VAL A 113 -7.13 20.11 20.17
N HIS A 114 -8.16 19.29 19.96
CA HIS A 114 -8.18 18.24 18.95
C HIS A 114 -8.92 18.76 17.72
N GLY A 115 -8.23 18.86 16.59
CA GLY A 115 -8.81 19.34 15.33
C GLY A 115 -8.52 18.36 14.19
N PHE A 116 -9.51 18.16 13.33
CA PHE A 116 -9.40 17.38 12.11
C PHE A 116 -9.62 18.27 10.89
N ASN A 117 -8.81 18.10 9.85
CA ASN A 117 -9.05 18.69 8.54
C ASN A 117 -9.18 17.54 7.53
N VAL A 118 -10.15 17.67 6.62
CA VAL A 118 -10.43 16.66 5.60
C VAL A 118 -10.38 17.31 4.23
N PHE A 119 -9.62 16.71 3.33
CA PHE A 119 -9.71 16.95 1.90
C PHE A 119 -10.44 15.78 1.25
N ASN A 120 -11.36 16.08 0.34
CA ASN A 120 -12.00 15.10 -0.54
C ASN A 120 -12.14 15.70 -1.94
N ASN A 121 -11.58 15.02 -2.94
CA ASN A 121 -11.64 15.43 -4.35
C ASN A 121 -13.01 15.18 -5.00
N HIS A 122 -13.96 14.56 -4.30
CA HIS A 122 -15.35 14.50 -4.71
C HIS A 122 -16.14 15.61 -4.02
N THR A 123 -16.89 16.36 -4.82
CA THR A 123 -17.89 17.30 -4.33
C THR A 123 -19.03 16.52 -3.67
N TYR A 124 -18.84 16.11 -2.42
CA TYR A 124 -19.94 15.65 -1.60
C TYR A 124 -20.71 16.88 -1.13
N ASN A 125 -21.80 17.21 -1.83
CA ASN A 125 -22.89 18.04 -1.30
C ASN A 125 -23.69 17.28 -0.22
N ASP A 126 -23.04 16.44 0.58
CA ASP A 126 -23.66 15.74 1.70
C ASP A 126 -23.06 16.32 2.96
N THR A 127 -23.80 17.23 3.60
CA THR A 127 -23.52 17.75 4.94
C THR A 127 -23.35 16.64 6.00
N ASN A 128 -23.64 15.39 5.64
CA ASN A 128 -23.70 14.24 6.53
C ASN A 128 -22.53 13.25 6.37
N PHE A 129 -21.46 13.59 5.63
CA PHE A 129 -20.23 12.78 5.71
C PHE A 129 -19.61 12.83 7.11
N ALA A 130 -19.77 13.97 7.81
CA ALA A 130 -19.46 14.13 9.22
C ALA A 130 -20.34 13.20 10.10
N ASP A 131 -21.67 13.29 9.96
CA ASP A 131 -22.62 12.42 10.70
C ASP A 131 -22.35 10.92 10.55
N LYS A 132 -21.83 10.47 9.40
CA LYS A 132 -21.57 9.04 9.13
C LYS A 132 -20.25 8.52 9.74
N LEU A 133 -19.33 9.40 10.12
CA LEU A 133 -18.15 9.05 10.93
C LEU A 133 -18.48 9.02 12.43
N GLU A 134 -19.64 9.54 12.83
CA GLU A 134 -20.04 9.81 14.20
C GLU A 134 -20.99 8.74 14.76
N ASN A 135 -20.42 7.71 15.41
CA ASN A 135 -21.02 7.22 16.66
C ASN A 135 -20.41 7.95 17.88
N ARG A 136 -19.91 9.17 17.66
CA ARG A 136 -19.43 10.11 18.67
C ARG A 136 -19.85 11.51 18.25
N SER A 137 -20.85 12.02 18.95
CA SER A 137 -21.44 13.34 18.80
C SER A 137 -20.39 14.45 18.59
N VAL A 138 -20.39 15.11 17.43
CA VAL A 138 -19.68 16.38 17.24
C VAL A 138 -20.50 17.49 17.90
N SER A 139 -20.13 17.80 19.14
CA SER A 139 -20.67 18.93 19.89
C SER A 139 -19.91 20.21 19.55
N TRP A 140 -20.60 21.19 18.96
CA TRP A 140 -20.17 22.58 18.92
C TRP A 140 -20.46 23.24 20.27
N GLY A 141 -19.67 22.88 21.27
CA GLY A 141 -19.83 23.39 22.62
C GLY A 141 -18.67 22.92 23.49
N ASN A 142 -17.85 23.88 23.91
CA ASN A 142 -16.98 23.84 25.09
C ASN A 142 -16.67 22.44 25.66
N THR A 143 -15.50 21.94 25.23
CA THR A 143 -14.40 21.35 26.04
C THR A 143 -13.82 20.07 25.44
N GLN A 144 -14.52 19.32 24.56
CA GLN A 144 -13.95 18.14 23.87
C GLN A 144 -14.62 17.85 22.51
N GLY A 145 -14.66 18.84 21.61
CA GLY A 145 -15.21 18.66 20.26
C GLY A 145 -14.12 18.29 19.26
N ILE A 146 -14.32 17.23 18.49
CA ILE A 146 -13.60 16.98 17.23
C ILE A 146 -14.05 18.07 16.25
N PHE A 147 -13.22 19.09 16.04
CA PHE A 147 -13.54 20.14 15.08
C PHE A 147 -13.13 19.70 13.68
N MET A 148 -14.10 19.48 12.79
CA MET A 148 -13.83 19.38 11.35
C MET A 148 -13.62 20.80 10.81
N ALA A 149 -12.37 21.24 10.76
CA ALA A 149 -12.03 22.48 10.09
C ALA A 149 -11.92 22.19 8.58
N SER A 150 -12.91 22.63 7.81
CA SER A 150 -12.74 22.94 6.39
C SER A 150 -11.94 24.25 6.18
N ALA A 151 -11.36 24.82 7.24
CA ALA A 151 -10.80 26.16 7.26
C ALA A 151 -9.30 26.16 6.90
N GLY A 152 -8.97 25.76 5.68
CA GLY A 152 -7.60 25.81 5.16
C GLY A 152 -7.57 25.68 3.63
N THR A 153 -6.50 26.17 3.01
CA THR A 153 -6.26 26.00 1.58
C THR A 153 -5.54 24.68 1.36
N TRP A 154 -6.13 23.82 0.54
CA TRP A 154 -5.54 22.54 0.14
C TRP A 154 -4.91 22.64 -1.25
N VAL A 155 -3.71 22.10 -1.40
CA VAL A 155 -3.05 21.88 -2.68
C VAL A 155 -2.74 20.39 -2.77
N ILE A 156 -3.30 19.70 -3.76
CA ILE A 156 -3.03 18.28 -4.01
C ILE A 156 -2.12 18.14 -5.22
N ASN A 157 -0.98 17.49 -5.02
CA ASN A 157 0.01 17.21 -6.05
C ASN A 157 -0.01 15.73 -6.46
N ASN A 158 0.71 15.38 -7.52
CA ASN A 158 0.75 14.00 -8.02
C ASN A 158 1.37 13.00 -7.02
N ASP A 159 2.13 13.50 -6.05
CA ASP A 159 2.92 12.73 -5.10
C ASP A 159 2.73 13.20 -3.65
N GLY A 160 1.65 13.93 -3.36
CA GLY A 160 1.53 14.56 -2.06
C GLY A 160 0.40 15.56 -1.90
N PHE A 161 0.45 16.30 -0.78
CA PHE A 161 -0.50 17.35 -0.47
C PHE A 161 0.15 18.44 0.38
N THR A 162 -0.40 19.65 0.30
CA THR A 162 -0.15 20.74 1.23
C THR A 162 -1.48 21.22 1.80
N LEU A 163 -1.54 21.34 3.12
CA LEU A 163 -2.61 22.02 3.85
C LEU A 163 -2.03 23.30 4.44
N THR A 164 -2.53 24.46 4.01
CA THR A 164 -2.27 25.74 4.66
C THR A 164 -3.47 26.09 5.53
N PRO A 165 -3.39 25.93 6.87
CA PRO A 165 -4.53 26.18 7.74
C PRO A 165 -4.87 27.68 7.77
N ASN A 166 -6.15 28.02 7.78
CA ASN A 166 -6.66 29.39 7.91
C ASN A 166 -6.92 29.78 9.37
N ARG A 167 -6.28 29.11 10.33
CA ARG A 167 -6.43 29.39 11.76
C ARG A 167 -5.12 29.92 12.33
N THR A 168 -5.15 31.15 12.81
CA THR A 168 -4.09 31.76 13.61
C THR A 168 -4.40 31.53 15.10
N GLY A 169 -3.42 31.05 15.87
CA GLY A 169 -3.50 31.08 17.35
C GLY A 169 -3.48 29.75 18.12
N TYR A 170 -3.41 28.59 17.47
CA TYR A 170 -3.25 27.31 18.19
C TYR A 170 -1.79 26.83 18.14
N GLN A 171 -1.28 26.36 19.28
CA GLN A 171 -0.01 25.62 19.35
C GLN A 171 -0.33 24.13 19.27
N SER A 172 0.27 23.46 18.30
CA SER A 172 0.30 22.01 18.17
C SER A 172 1.76 21.58 18.20
N ASP A 173 2.07 20.36 18.64
CA ASP A 173 3.44 19.82 18.56
C ASP A 173 3.66 19.10 17.23
N TYR A 174 2.63 18.36 16.83
CA TYR A 174 2.65 17.54 15.63
C TYR A 174 1.24 17.35 15.07
N ALA A 175 1.18 17.04 13.80
CA ALA A 175 -0.01 16.58 13.12
C ALA A 175 0.20 15.14 12.65
N LEU A 176 -0.82 14.30 12.83
CA LEU A 176 -0.93 13.01 12.19
C LEU A 176 -1.69 13.18 10.88
N TRP A 177 -1.36 12.37 9.89
CA TRP A 177 -2.04 12.41 8.60
C TRP A 177 -2.24 11.02 8.01
N TRP A 178 -3.31 10.91 7.22
CA TRP A 178 -3.61 9.75 6.39
C TRP A 178 -4.01 10.25 5.00
N ALA A 179 -3.42 9.68 3.96
CA ALA A 179 -3.70 9.99 2.57
C ALA A 179 -4.14 8.72 1.85
N PHE A 180 -5.11 8.83 0.95
CA PHE A 180 -5.70 7.72 0.21
C PHE A 180 -5.84 8.13 -1.27
N GLU A 181 -5.52 7.21 -2.19
CA GLU A 181 -5.79 7.35 -3.64
C GLU A 181 -7.27 7.16 -3.97
#